data_AF-A0A7L7SB98-F1
#
_entry.id   AF-A0A7L7SB98-F1
#
_cell.length_a   1.000
_cell.length_b   1.000
_cell.length_c   1.000
_cell.angle_alpha   90.00
_cell.angle_beta   90.00
_cell.angle_gamma   90.00
#
_symmetry.space_group_name_H-M   'P 1'
#
loop_
_entity.id
_entity.type
_entity.pdbx_description
1 polymer ?
#
loop_
_entity_poly.entity_id
_entity_poly.type
_entity_poly.pdbx_seq_one_letter_code
_entity_poly.pdbx_strand_id
1 'polypeptide(L)'
;MESGEHRWKEVNLSALFKKQLEPELERETGERRRGRDIMVSVDHGPQSKHAFDWAIVHLCRMADTLHLVHVVPNSDDEVLFGATQALMERLAIEAYEVAMVQTVARIIEGDIGKAICREAARIKPAALVLGTRGRGIIKSVLQGSVSQYCFNHCSCPVVIVPPKEAGDLSVI
;
A
#
# COMPACT_ATOMS: atom_id res chain seq x y z
N MET A 1 12.81 4.03 24.25
CA MET A 1 12.02 2.96 24.89
C MET A 1 10.56 3.30 24.67
N GLU A 2 9.86 2.51 23.85
CA GLU A 2 8.40 2.37 23.83
C GLU A 2 8.09 1.11 23.01
N SER A 3 8.41 -0.05 23.58
CA SER A 3 8.04 -1.36 23.05
C SER A 3 6.64 -1.73 23.57
N GLY A 4 5.64 -0.91 23.27
CA GLY A 4 4.24 -1.30 23.49
C GLY A 4 3.88 -2.41 22.51
N GLU A 5 3.31 -3.52 22.97
CA GLU A 5 2.80 -4.59 22.11
C GLU A 5 1.96 -4.01 20.97
N HIS A 6 2.40 -4.25 19.73
CA HIS A 6 1.81 -3.64 18.55
C HIS A 6 0.65 -4.49 18.05
N ARG A 7 -0.55 -3.92 18.05
CA ARG A 7 -1.74 -4.59 17.54
C ARG A 7 -1.83 -4.43 16.03
N TRP A 8 -1.68 -5.53 15.32
CA TRP A 8 -1.89 -5.64 13.88
C TRP A 8 -2.64 -6.93 13.57
N LYS A 9 -3.31 -6.93 12.43
CA LYS A 9 -4.03 -8.10 11.91
C LYS A 9 -3.68 -8.24 10.43
N GLU A 10 -3.19 -9.40 10.05
CA GLU A 10 -2.97 -9.74 8.64
C GLU A 10 -4.28 -10.19 8.01
N VAL A 11 -4.54 -9.71 6.81
CA VAL A 11 -5.70 -10.14 6.03
C VAL A 11 -5.33 -11.45 5.35
N ASN A 12 -6.10 -12.50 5.61
CA ASN A 12 -5.86 -13.80 5.03
C ASN A 12 -6.29 -13.82 3.56
N LEU A 13 -5.34 -13.61 2.66
CA LEU A 13 -5.56 -13.65 1.20
C LEU A 13 -5.38 -15.05 0.60
N SER A 14 -5.01 -16.06 1.40
CA SER A 14 -4.66 -17.41 0.89
C SER A 14 -5.83 -18.12 0.20
N ALA A 15 -7.07 -17.82 0.61
CA ALA A 15 -8.26 -18.36 -0.02
C ALA A 15 -8.50 -17.83 -1.44
N LEU A 16 -7.97 -16.64 -1.77
CA LEU A 16 -8.16 -16.00 -3.07
C LEU A 16 -7.25 -16.58 -4.15
N PHE A 17 -6.07 -17.09 -3.76
CA PHE A 17 -5.04 -17.56 -4.69
C PHE A 17 -4.84 -19.08 -4.65
N LYS A 18 -5.88 -19.84 -4.28
CA LYS A 18 -5.86 -21.30 -4.03
C LYS A 18 -5.49 -22.19 -5.23
N LYS A 19 -4.92 -21.63 -6.29
CA LYS A 19 -4.47 -22.35 -7.48
C LYS A 19 -3.13 -21.79 -7.95
N GLN A 20 -2.06 -22.11 -7.22
CA GLN A 20 -0.75 -22.11 -7.86
C GLN A 20 -0.75 -23.23 -8.90
N LEU A 21 -0.77 -22.88 -10.19
CA LEU A 21 -0.26 -23.78 -11.22
C LEU A 21 1.19 -24.07 -10.83
N GLU A 22 1.53 -25.35 -10.69
CA GLU A 22 2.93 -25.74 -10.62
C GLU A 22 3.64 -25.20 -11.88
N PRO A 23 4.84 -24.63 -11.75
CA PRO A 23 5.56 -24.11 -12.90
C PRO A 23 5.83 -25.27 -13.88
N GLU A 24 5.19 -25.23 -15.06
CA GLU A 24 5.25 -26.29 -16.10
C GLU A 24 6.65 -26.53 -16.68
N LEU A 25 7.64 -25.71 -16.32
CA LEU A 25 9.01 -25.78 -16.84
C LEU A 25 10.01 -25.67 -15.68
N GLU A 26 10.82 -26.71 -15.49
CA GLU A 26 12.05 -26.65 -14.71
C GLU A 26 12.96 -25.59 -15.32
N ARG A 27 13.06 -24.44 -14.65
CA ARG A 27 13.91 -23.32 -15.10
C ARG A 27 15.32 -23.52 -14.57
N GLU A 28 16.31 -23.28 -15.44
CA GLU A 28 17.74 -23.25 -15.10
C GLU A 28 18.00 -22.39 -13.86
N THR A 29 19.01 -22.81 -13.09
CA THR A 29 19.45 -22.36 -11.76
C THR A 29 19.97 -20.92 -11.68
N GLY A 30 19.45 -20.00 -12.49
CA GLY A 30 19.63 -18.57 -12.26
C GLY A 30 18.86 -18.17 -11.01
N GLU A 31 19.55 -17.92 -9.90
CA GLU A 31 18.97 -17.32 -8.69
C GLU A 31 18.05 -16.16 -9.13
N ARG A 32 16.73 -16.35 -8.97
CA ARG A 32 15.77 -15.27 -9.22
C ARG A 32 16.23 -14.11 -8.36
N ARG A 33 16.55 -12.95 -8.98
CA ARG A 33 16.63 -11.70 -8.21
C ARG A 33 15.32 -11.62 -7.42
N ARG A 34 15.44 -11.67 -6.09
CA ARG A 34 14.30 -11.65 -5.18
C ARG A 34 13.43 -10.45 -5.55
N GLY A 35 12.12 -10.68 -5.67
CA GLY A 35 11.14 -9.62 -5.88
C GLY A 35 11.35 -8.46 -4.92
N ARG A 36 11.04 -7.23 -5.36
CA ARG A 36 11.05 -6.09 -4.45
C ARG A 36 9.75 -6.08 -3.66
N ASP A 37 9.82 -5.59 -2.43
CA ASP A 37 8.63 -5.23 -1.68
C ASP A 37 8.20 -3.81 -2.08
N ILE A 38 6.96 -3.66 -2.55
CA ILE A 38 6.34 -2.37 -2.83
C ILE A 38 5.22 -2.16 -1.81
N MET A 39 5.26 -1.08 -1.05
CA MET A 39 4.24 -0.81 -0.03
C MET A 39 3.29 0.29 -0.51
N VAL A 40 1.98 0.07 -0.37
CA VAL A 40 0.96 1.09 -0.67
C VAL A 40 0.10 1.27 0.56
N SER A 41 -0.02 2.51 1.03
CA SER A 41 -0.99 2.81 2.08
C SER A 41 -2.34 3.13 1.46
N VAL A 42 -3.35 2.37 1.87
CA VAL A 42 -4.71 2.44 1.35
C VAL A 42 -5.68 2.87 2.43
N ASP A 43 -6.75 3.58 2.06
CA ASP A 43 -7.93 3.84 2.88
C ASP A 43 -9.20 3.72 2.02
N HIS A 44 -10.37 4.05 2.58
CA HIS A 44 -11.64 4.02 1.86
C HIS A 44 -11.85 5.23 0.92
N GLY A 45 -10.83 6.07 0.74
CA GLY A 45 -10.87 7.28 -0.07
C GLY A 45 -10.43 7.06 -1.52
N PRO A 46 -10.90 7.92 -2.45
CA PRO A 46 -10.58 7.80 -3.87
C PRO A 46 -9.09 8.04 -4.17
N GLN A 47 -8.42 8.82 -3.34
CA GLN A 47 -7.02 9.22 -3.56
C GLN A 47 -6.04 8.08 -3.30
N SER A 48 -6.32 7.25 -2.29
CA SER A 48 -5.51 6.07 -2.03
C SER A 48 -5.79 4.98 -3.06
N LYS A 49 -7.04 4.84 -3.53
CA LYS A 49 -7.36 3.96 -4.66
C LYS A 49 -6.59 4.37 -5.91
N HIS A 50 -6.57 5.66 -6.24
CA HIS A 50 -5.78 6.16 -7.37
C HIS A 50 -4.28 5.88 -7.21
N ALA A 51 -3.73 6.05 -6.00
CA ALA A 51 -2.33 5.72 -5.72
C ALA A 51 -2.03 4.23 -5.88
N PHE A 52 -2.95 3.36 -5.46
CA PHE A 52 -2.88 1.92 -5.70
C PHE A 52 -2.90 1.59 -7.20
N ASP A 53 -3.85 2.16 -7.96
CA ASP A 53 -3.94 1.96 -9.41
C ASP A 53 -2.67 2.39 -10.12
N TRP A 54 -2.14 3.55 -9.72
CA TRP A 54 -0.89 4.05 -10.25
C TRP A 54 0.27 3.08 -9.95
N ALA A 55 0.34 2.54 -8.73
CA ALA A 55 1.40 1.62 -8.33
C ALA A 55 1.36 0.30 -9.12
N ILE A 56 0.19 -0.31 -9.29
CA ILE A 56 0.09 -1.60 -10.01
C ILE A 56 0.34 -1.45 -11.51
N VAL A 57 -0.02 -0.30 -12.10
CA VAL A 57 0.18 -0.05 -13.54
C VAL A 57 1.62 0.38 -13.86
N HIS A 58 2.25 1.20 -13.01
CA HIS A 58 3.50 1.88 -13.37
C HIS A 58 4.73 1.42 -12.59
N LEU A 59 4.55 0.82 -11.40
CA LEU A 59 5.65 0.53 -10.48
C LEU A 59 5.87 -0.97 -10.26
N CYS A 60 4.78 -1.73 -10.12
CA CYS A 60 4.81 -3.16 -9.82
C CYS A 60 5.21 -4.00 -11.03
N ARG A 61 5.85 -5.13 -10.76
CA ARG A 61 6.20 -6.18 -11.73
C ARG A 61 5.76 -7.53 -11.16
N MET A 62 5.58 -8.53 -12.02
CA MET A 62 5.17 -9.89 -11.61
C MET A 62 6.04 -10.50 -10.51
N ALA A 63 7.33 -10.17 -10.47
CA ALA A 63 8.24 -10.69 -9.47
C ALA A 63 8.13 -9.98 -8.11
N ASP A 64 7.53 -8.79 -8.04
CA ASP A 64 7.42 -8.00 -6.81
C ASP A 64 6.38 -8.59 -5.85
N THR A 65 6.41 -8.13 -4.60
CA THR A 65 5.34 -8.35 -3.61
C THR A 65 4.75 -7.01 -3.22
N LEU A 66 3.43 -6.88 -3.37
CA LEU A 66 2.67 -5.68 -3.00
C LEU A 66 2.18 -5.79 -1.56
N HIS A 67 2.60 -4.86 -0.70
CA HIS A 67 2.16 -4.75 0.69
C HIS A 67 1.08 -3.67 0.80
N LEU A 68 -0.17 -4.08 0.95
CA LEU A 68 -1.28 -3.18 1.26
C LEU A 68 -1.33 -2.92 2.76
N VAL A 69 -1.30 -1.64 3.15
CA VAL A 69 -1.31 -1.24 4.55
C VAL A 69 -2.43 -0.25 4.79
N HIS A 70 -3.27 -0.52 5.78
CA HIS A 70 -4.28 0.42 6.27
C HIS A 70 -4.08 0.62 7.77
N VAL A 71 -4.11 1.87 8.22
CA VAL A 71 -4.01 2.19 9.65
C VAL A 71 -5.37 2.61 10.18
N VAL A 72 -5.81 1.92 11.22
CA VAL A 72 -7.05 2.23 11.95
C VAL A 72 -6.71 2.80 13.32
N PRO A 73 -7.54 3.72 13.87
CA PRO A 73 -7.33 4.24 15.21
C PRO A 73 -7.56 3.18 16.30
N ASN A 74 -8.46 2.21 16.05
CA ASN A 74 -8.76 1.10 16.94
C ASN A 74 -9.10 -0.14 16.10
N SER A 75 -8.37 -1.25 16.31
CA SER A 75 -8.57 -2.51 15.59
C SER A 75 -9.54 -3.50 16.27
N ASP A 76 -10.13 -3.12 17.40
CA ASP A 76 -11.23 -3.85 18.06
C ASP A 76 -12.61 -3.52 17.47
N ASP A 77 -12.71 -2.48 16.63
CA ASP A 77 -13.93 -2.21 15.89
C ASP A 77 -14.10 -3.26 14.78
N GLU A 78 -14.90 -4.29 15.07
CA GLU A 78 -15.15 -5.41 14.16
C GLU A 78 -15.79 -4.97 12.84
N VAL A 79 -16.62 -3.92 12.87
CA VAL A 79 -17.30 -3.41 11.68
C VAL A 79 -16.30 -2.71 10.77
N LEU A 80 -15.46 -1.82 11.33
CA LEU A 80 -14.37 -1.16 10.60
C LEU A 80 -13.37 -2.19 10.08
N PHE A 81 -13.04 -3.19 10.90
CA PHE A 81 -12.12 -4.26 10.53
C PHE A 81 -12.65 -5.07 9.35
N GLY A 82 -13.90 -5.53 9.40
CA GLY A 82 -14.54 -6.28 8.32
C GLY A 82 -14.65 -5.47 7.03
N ALA A 83 -15.01 -4.19 7.11
CA ALA A 83 -15.04 -3.30 5.95
C ALA A 83 -13.66 -3.10 5.32
N THR A 84 -12.62 -2.93 6.14
CA THR A 84 -11.23 -2.77 5.70
C THR A 84 -10.70 -4.05 5.06
N GLN A 85 -10.99 -5.20 5.68
CA GLN A 85 -10.63 -6.51 5.13
C GLN A 85 -11.23 -6.70 3.74
N ALA A 86 -12.54 -6.45 3.58
CA ALA A 86 -13.21 -6.57 2.28
C ALA A 86 -12.63 -5.60 1.23
N LEU A 87 -12.18 -4.41 1.64
CA LEU A 87 -11.45 -3.50 0.75
C LEU A 87 -10.12 -4.12 0.29
N MET A 88 -9.30 -4.60 1.22
CA MET A 88 -7.98 -5.17 0.91
C MET A 88 -8.07 -6.44 0.05
N GLU A 89 -9.07 -7.29 0.27
CA GLU A 89 -9.34 -8.46 -0.57
C GLU A 89 -9.66 -8.06 -2.01
N ARG A 90 -10.52 -7.05 -2.22
CA ARG A 90 -10.82 -6.53 -3.56
C ARG A 90 -9.58 -5.96 -4.26
N LEU A 91 -8.77 -5.18 -3.54
CA LEU A 91 -7.53 -4.61 -4.09
C LEU A 91 -6.50 -5.70 -4.41
N ALA A 92 -6.40 -6.75 -3.59
CA ALA A 92 -5.50 -7.87 -3.87
C ALA A 92 -5.89 -8.63 -5.16
N ILE A 93 -7.20 -8.83 -5.39
CA ILE A 93 -7.73 -9.42 -6.63
C ILE A 93 -7.36 -8.52 -7.82
N GLU A 94 -7.64 -7.22 -7.72
CA GLU A 94 -7.36 -6.24 -8.78
C GLU A 94 -5.85 -6.18 -9.12
N ALA A 95 -4.98 -6.20 -8.09
CA ALA A 95 -3.53 -6.22 -8.29
C ALA A 95 -3.06 -7.47 -9.05
N TYR A 96 -3.65 -8.62 -8.75
CA TYR A 96 -3.35 -9.87 -9.44
C TYR A 96 -3.86 -9.86 -10.88
N GLU A 97 -5.09 -9.41 -11.11
CA GLU A 97 -5.69 -9.34 -12.46
C GLU A 97 -4.95 -8.37 -13.39
N VAL A 98 -4.51 -7.22 -12.86
CA VAL A 98 -3.87 -6.16 -13.66
C VAL A 98 -2.37 -6.38 -13.84
N ALA A 99 -1.66 -6.81 -12.80
CA ALA A 99 -0.20 -6.83 -12.77
C ALA A 99 0.41 -8.20 -12.44
N MET A 100 -0.42 -9.23 -12.18
CA MET A 100 0.01 -10.56 -11.74
C MET A 100 0.94 -10.51 -10.52
N VAL A 101 0.78 -9.49 -9.67
CA VAL A 101 1.61 -9.26 -8.48
C VAL A 101 0.99 -9.94 -7.27
N GLN A 102 1.83 -10.61 -6.47
CA GLN A 102 1.39 -11.20 -5.21
C GLN A 102 1.16 -10.10 -4.18
N THR A 103 0.10 -10.23 -3.38
CA THR A 103 -0.28 -9.22 -2.39
C THR A 103 -0.23 -9.79 -0.97
N VAL A 104 0.32 -9.01 -0.05
CA VAL A 104 0.22 -9.17 1.40
C VAL A 104 -0.54 -7.96 1.92
N ALA A 105 -1.47 -8.15 2.86
CA ALA A 105 -2.33 -7.09 3.35
C ALA A 105 -2.35 -7.05 4.88
N ARG A 106 -2.18 -5.86 5.46
CA ARG A 106 -2.10 -5.66 6.91
C ARG A 106 -2.87 -4.44 7.38
N ILE A 107 -3.70 -4.67 8.40
CA ILE A 107 -4.41 -3.64 9.16
C ILE A 107 -3.62 -3.39 10.43
N ILE A 108 -3.20 -2.15 10.64
CA ILE A 108 -2.32 -1.74 11.74
C ILE A 108 -3.08 -0.76 12.62
N GLU A 109 -2.92 -0.87 13.93
CA GLU A 109 -3.44 0.12 14.84
C GLU A 109 -2.45 1.23 15.18
N GLY A 110 -2.94 2.46 15.23
CA GLY A 110 -2.26 3.57 15.90
C GLY A 110 -2.32 4.88 15.13
N ASP A 111 -1.39 5.78 15.44
CA ASP A 111 -1.22 7.02 14.70
C ASP A 111 -0.78 6.73 13.26
N ILE A 112 -1.54 7.26 12.29
CA ILE A 112 -1.44 6.87 10.87
C ILE A 112 -0.02 7.05 10.33
N GLY A 113 0.57 8.24 10.48
CA GLY A 113 1.90 8.54 9.96
C GLY A 113 2.97 7.69 10.64
N LYS A 114 2.95 7.59 11.97
CA LYS A 114 3.91 6.78 12.73
C LYS A 114 3.79 5.29 12.43
N ALA A 115 2.58 4.76 12.31
CA ALA A 115 2.33 3.36 12.00
C ALA A 115 2.83 3.00 10.59
N ILE A 116 2.56 3.85 9.59
CA ILE A 116 3.09 3.66 8.23
C ILE A 116 4.63 3.68 8.24
N CYS A 117 5.27 4.67 8.88
CA CYS A 117 6.73 4.74 8.94
C CYS A 117 7.34 3.51 9.65
N ARG A 118 6.72 3.04 10.73
CA ARG A 118 7.18 1.83 11.44
C ARG A 118 7.07 0.59 10.57
N GLU A 119 5.96 0.45 9.86
CA GLU A 119 5.74 -0.69 8.97
C GLU A 119 6.70 -0.66 7.77
N ALA A 120 6.94 0.52 7.20
CA ALA A 120 7.96 0.72 6.18
C ALA A 120 9.36 0.37 6.68
N ALA A 121 9.72 0.72 7.92
CA ALA A 121 11.00 0.33 8.52
C ALA A 121 11.13 -1.19 8.75
N ARG A 122 10.00 -1.87 9.00
CA ARG A 122 9.94 -3.33 9.17
C ARG A 122 10.08 -4.06 7.83
N ILE A 123 9.32 -3.65 6.82
CA ILE A 123 9.29 -4.28 5.49
C ILE A 123 10.56 -3.92 4.70
N LYS A 124 11.06 -2.68 4.85
CA LYS A 124 12.12 -2.08 4.02
C LYS A 124 11.76 -2.11 2.53
N PRO A 125 10.59 -1.58 2.13
CA PRO A 125 10.15 -1.65 0.74
C PRO A 125 11.07 -0.83 -0.16
N ALA A 126 11.14 -1.22 -1.43
CA ALA A 126 11.83 -0.42 -2.46
C ALA A 126 11.14 0.94 -2.67
N ALA A 127 9.84 1.03 -2.38
CA ALA A 127 9.10 2.29 -2.31
C ALA A 127 7.84 2.16 -1.44
N LEU A 128 7.52 3.24 -0.73
CA LEU A 128 6.21 3.49 -0.11
C LEU A 128 5.41 4.43 -1.02
N VAL A 129 4.25 4.00 -1.50
CA VAL A 129 3.34 4.78 -2.33
C VAL A 129 2.17 5.31 -1.51
N LEU A 130 1.92 6.62 -1.63
CA LEU A 130 0.87 7.34 -0.91
C LEU A 130 0.07 8.22 -1.88
N GLY A 131 -1.24 8.31 -1.67
CA GLY A 131 -2.06 9.35 -2.29
C GLY A 131 -1.88 10.71 -1.63
N THR A 132 -2.37 11.75 -2.28
CA THR A 132 -2.52 13.11 -1.71
C THR A 132 -3.99 13.42 -1.48
N ARG A 133 -4.31 14.22 -0.46
CA ARG A 133 -5.68 14.74 -0.32
C ARG A 133 -5.91 15.79 -1.41
N GLY A 134 -6.86 15.52 -2.32
CA GLY A 134 -7.28 16.46 -3.35
C GLY A 134 -7.99 17.65 -2.74
N ARG A 135 -7.38 18.83 -2.81
CA ARG A 135 -8.06 20.13 -2.71
C ARG A 135 -7.42 21.00 -3.79
N GLY A 136 -8.26 21.59 -4.64
CA GLY A 136 -7.82 22.49 -5.72
C GLY A 136 -6.97 23.66 -5.21
N ILE A 137 -6.48 24.46 -6.15
CA ILE A 137 -5.45 25.53 -6.09
C ILE A 137 -5.58 26.58 -4.95
N ILE A 138 -6.58 26.51 -4.06
CA ILE A 138 -6.80 27.49 -3.00
C ILE A 138 -6.64 26.84 -1.61
N LYS A 139 -5.73 27.43 -0.79
CA LYS A 139 -5.40 27.16 0.63
C LYS A 139 -4.21 26.24 0.87
N SER A 140 -3.03 26.81 0.64
CA SER A 140 -1.87 26.67 1.53
C SER A 140 -2.28 26.64 3.02
N VAL A 141 -1.53 25.86 3.81
CA VAL A 141 -1.55 25.70 5.29
C VAL A 141 -2.24 24.43 5.87
N LEU A 142 -2.91 23.57 5.10
CA LEU A 142 -3.41 22.25 5.58
C LEU A 142 -3.03 21.06 4.66
N GLN A 143 -1.79 21.03 4.19
CA GLN A 143 -1.28 20.08 3.19
C GLN A 143 -0.86 18.74 3.83
N GLY A 144 -1.50 17.64 3.43
CA GLY A 144 -0.89 16.29 3.42
C GLY A 144 -0.39 15.66 4.71
N SER A 145 -1.01 15.85 5.88
CA SER A 145 -0.45 15.42 7.19
C SER A 145 0.20 14.02 7.24
N VAL A 146 -0.37 13.00 6.58
CA VAL A 146 0.22 11.65 6.53
C VAL A 146 1.32 11.55 5.49
N SER A 147 1.08 11.95 4.23
CA SER A 147 2.07 11.85 3.15
C SER A 147 3.29 12.72 3.40
N GLN A 148 3.10 13.93 3.94
CA GLN A 148 4.17 14.83 4.37
C GLN A 148 4.94 14.26 5.57
N TYR A 149 4.23 13.70 6.56
CA TYR A 149 4.88 13.04 7.68
C TYR A 149 5.75 11.87 7.20
N CYS A 150 5.21 11.00 6.35
CA CYS A 150 5.95 9.87 5.81
C CYS A 150 7.12 10.33 4.95
N PHE A 151 6.95 11.34 4.09
CA PHE A 151 8.05 11.91 3.30
C PHE A 151 9.21 12.40 4.18
N ASN A 152 8.91 13.02 5.31
CA ASN A 152 9.92 13.55 6.23
C ASN A 152 10.54 12.50 7.18
N HIS A 153 9.87 11.37 7.42
CA HIS A 153 10.24 10.44 8.50
C HIS A 153 10.40 8.97 8.07
N CYS A 154 9.96 8.57 6.87
CA CYS A 154 10.18 7.21 6.38
C CYS A 154 11.65 6.99 6.05
N SER A 155 12.13 5.79 6.36
CA SER A 155 13.49 5.35 6.02
C SER A 155 13.64 4.80 4.60
N CYS A 156 12.52 4.68 3.86
CA CYS A 156 12.47 4.15 2.51
C CYS A 156 12.07 5.24 1.50
N PRO A 157 12.34 5.05 0.19
CA PRO A 157 11.85 5.97 -0.84
C PRO A 157 10.33 6.14 -0.78
N VAL A 158 9.85 7.38 -0.85
CA VAL A 158 8.41 7.71 -0.80
C VAL A 158 7.97 8.25 -2.16
N VAL A 159 6.89 7.67 -2.71
CA VAL A 159 6.22 8.11 -3.93
C VAL A 159 4.88 8.73 -3.56
N ILE A 160 4.70 9.99 -3.93
CA ILE A 160 3.46 10.73 -3.69
C ILE A 160 2.69 10.85 -5.00
N VAL A 161 1.51 10.23 -5.06
CA VAL A 161 0.64 10.26 -6.23
C VAL A 161 -0.34 11.45 -6.11
N PRO A 162 -0.29 12.41 -7.05
CA PRO A 162 -1.21 13.56 -7.04
C PRO A 162 -2.65 13.11 -7.34
N PRO A 163 -3.66 13.97 -7.13
CA PRO A 163 -5.03 13.70 -7.56
C PRO A 163 -5.10 13.51 -9.08
N LYS A 164 -6.03 12.67 -9.55
CA LYS A 164 -6.23 12.39 -10.97
C LYS A 164 -6.40 13.67 -11.83
N GLU A 165 -7.04 14.69 -11.27
CA GLU A 165 -7.32 15.98 -11.90
C GLU A 165 -6.11 16.93 -11.97
N ALA A 166 -4.99 16.63 -11.29
CA ALA A 166 -3.83 17.53 -11.28
C ALA A 166 -3.11 17.58 -12.63
N GLY A 167 -3.19 16.52 -13.44
CA GLY A 167 -2.67 16.50 -14.81
C GLY A 167 -3.47 17.42 -15.74
N ASP A 168 -4.78 17.53 -15.52
CA ASP A 168 -5.68 18.35 -16.34
C ASP A 168 -5.51 19.87 -16.06
N LEU A 169 -5.03 20.22 -14.87
CA LEU A 169 -4.70 21.59 -14.48
C LEU A 169 -3.27 22.00 -14.83
N SER A 170 -2.44 21.04 -15.28
CA SER A 170 -1.07 21.30 -15.74
C SER A 170 -1.08 21.70 -17.22
N VAL A 171 -1.89 22.70 -17.57
CA VAL A 171 -1.75 23.41 -18.84
C VAL A 171 -0.87 24.63 -18.56
N ILE A 172 0.41 24.48 -18.86
CA ILE A 172 1.31 25.63 -19.05
C ILE A 172 0.99 26.23 -20.42
#